data_AF-A0A973KW94-F1
#
_entry.id   AF-A0A973KW94-F1
#
_cell.length_a   1.000
_cell.length_b   1.000
_cell.length_c   1.000
_cell.angle_alpha   90.00
_cell.angle_beta   90.00
_cell.angle_gamma   90.00
#
_symmetry.space_group_name_H-M   'P 1'
#
loop_
_entity.id
_entity.type
_entity.pdbx_description
1 polymer ?
#
loop_
_entity_poly.entity_id
_entity_poly.type
_entity_poly.pdbx_seq_one_letter_code
_entity_poly.pdbx_strand_id
1 'polypeptide(L)'
;MGGAEKSGEYREYRIAELAEKAGITVRTLRFYRERKLIPPPRREGRVAWYNDHHLTRLHTIAALLERGHTLGGIAELLTAFDSGARDVADLLGLRSTPIPVPAWSQETPVRLTPEALADYFQGQATPENLATSLDLGYLAVDGDQLVHVSRRLLDVSRDLVDRGLPLAAV
;
A
#
# COMPACT_ATOMS: atom_id res chain seq x y z
N MET A 1 41.43 -0.47 -5.56
CA MET A 1 41.24 -1.75 -4.85
C MET A 1 40.31 -1.47 -3.69
N GLY A 2 39.14 -2.13 -3.63
CA GLY A 2 38.20 -2.14 -2.50
C GLY A 2 37.32 -0.88 -2.37
N GLY A 3 36.00 -0.94 -2.35
CA GLY A 3 35.09 -2.07 -2.43
C GLY A 3 33.72 -1.57 -2.89
N ALA A 4 33.14 -2.25 -3.87
CA ALA A 4 31.75 -2.06 -4.22
C ALA A 4 30.92 -2.68 -3.10
N GLU A 5 30.18 -1.81 -2.42
CA GLU A 5 29.23 -2.16 -1.37
C GLU A 5 28.22 -3.16 -1.93
N LYS A 6 28.09 -4.30 -1.26
CA LYS A 6 27.20 -5.39 -1.66
C LYS A 6 25.75 -4.89 -1.71
N SER A 7 25.25 -4.61 -2.91
CA SER A 7 23.82 -4.56 -3.18
C SER A 7 23.22 -5.90 -2.76
N GLY A 8 22.24 -5.90 -1.86
CA GLY A 8 21.64 -7.13 -1.32
C GLY A 8 21.35 -8.14 -2.41
N GLU A 9 21.73 -9.41 -2.19
CA GLU A 9 21.61 -10.50 -3.16
C GLU A 9 20.13 -10.74 -3.53
N TYR A 10 19.62 -10.03 -4.54
CA TYR A 10 18.38 -10.41 -5.20
C TYR A 10 18.64 -11.71 -5.94
N ARG A 11 18.03 -12.81 -5.48
CA ARG A 11 18.21 -14.11 -6.16
C ARG A 11 17.54 -14.05 -7.51
N GLU A 12 18.27 -14.50 -8.53
CA GLU A 12 17.76 -14.61 -9.88
C GLU A 12 17.29 -16.05 -10.17
N TYR A 13 16.17 -16.17 -10.87
CA TYR A 13 15.51 -17.43 -11.19
C TYR A 13 15.27 -17.52 -12.69
N ARG A 14 15.46 -18.71 -13.26
CA ARG A 14 14.89 -19.04 -14.56
C ARG A 14 13.40 -19.34 -14.40
N ILE A 15 12.66 -19.30 -15.51
CA ILE A 15 11.20 -19.51 -15.50
C ILE A 15 10.77 -20.84 -14.85
N ALA A 16 11.56 -21.91 -15.00
CA ALA A 16 11.26 -23.20 -14.40
C ALA A 16 11.43 -23.18 -12.88
N GLU A 17 12.55 -22.64 -12.40
CA GLU A 17 12.86 -22.52 -10.98
C GLU A 17 11.88 -21.59 -10.26
N LEU A 18 11.49 -20.49 -10.91
CA LEU A 18 10.49 -19.57 -10.36
C LEU A 18 9.12 -20.24 -10.22
N ALA A 19 8.70 -20.99 -11.24
CA ALA A 19 7.42 -21.68 -11.23
C ALA A 19 7.37 -22.73 -10.12
N GLU A 20 8.44 -23.53 -9.98
CA GLU A 20 8.61 -24.50 -8.90
C GLU A 20 8.53 -23.83 -7.52
N LYS A 21 9.29 -22.76 -7.30
CA LYS A 21 9.27 -22.00 -6.04
C LYS A 21 7.92 -21.39 -5.71
N ALA A 22 7.18 -20.95 -6.72
CA ALA A 22 5.84 -20.40 -6.57
C ALA A 22 4.75 -21.47 -6.45
N GLY A 23 5.09 -22.77 -6.54
CA GLY A 23 4.12 -23.86 -6.46
C GLY A 23 3.17 -23.92 -7.68
N ILE A 24 3.57 -23.40 -8.84
CA ILE A 24 2.75 -23.37 -10.06
C ILE A 24 3.48 -24.00 -11.25
N THR A 25 2.73 -24.29 -12.32
CA THR A 25 3.34 -24.77 -13.56
C THR A 25 3.98 -23.62 -14.35
N VAL A 26 4.99 -23.94 -15.17
CA VAL A 26 5.57 -22.99 -16.14
C VAL A 26 4.51 -22.45 -17.10
N ARG A 27 3.50 -23.27 -17.45
CA ARG A 27 2.38 -22.86 -18.28
C ARG A 27 1.56 -21.76 -17.60
N THR A 28 1.24 -21.93 -16.32
CA THR A 28 0.52 -20.92 -15.51
C THR A 28 1.33 -19.63 -15.40
N LEU A 29 2.64 -19.73 -15.15
CA LEU A 29 3.52 -18.56 -15.08
C LEU A 29 3.57 -17.79 -16.42
N ARG A 30 3.63 -18.49 -17.56
CA ARG A 30 3.55 -17.85 -18.89
C ARG A 30 2.22 -17.15 -19.10
N PHE A 31 1.12 -17.81 -18.73
CA PHE A 31 -0.22 -17.25 -18.80
C PHE A 31 -0.36 -15.97 -17.96
N TYR A 32 0.16 -15.95 -16.73
CA TYR A 32 0.15 -14.74 -15.89
C TYR A 32 0.98 -13.61 -16.50
N ARG A 33 2.15 -13.91 -17.08
CA ARG A 33 2.96 -12.91 -17.79
C ARG A 33 2.24 -12.37 -19.03
N GLU A 34 1.57 -13.21 -19.81
CA GLU A 34 0.78 -12.80 -20.99
C GLU A 34 -0.38 -11.87 -20.61
N ARG A 35 -0.99 -12.10 -19.44
CA ARG A 35 -2.01 -11.21 -18.86
C ARG A 35 -1.42 -9.98 -18.15
N LYS A 36 -0.11 -9.75 -18.25
CA LYS A 36 0.62 -8.64 -17.60
C LYS A 36 0.48 -8.62 -16.07
N LEU A 37 0.14 -9.76 -15.45
CA LEU A 37 0.08 -9.90 -14.00
C LEU A 37 1.43 -9.94 -13.34
N ILE A 38 2.49 -10.21 -14.12
CA ILE A 38 3.86 -10.31 -13.65
C ILE A 38 4.70 -9.33 -14.48
N PRO A 39 5.50 -8.44 -13.85
CA PRO A 39 6.41 -7.55 -14.55
C PRO A 39 7.32 -8.30 -15.53
N PRO A 40 7.74 -7.64 -16.62
CA PRO A 40 8.66 -8.27 -17.56
C PRO A 40 9.98 -8.60 -16.88
N PRO A 41 10.52 -9.82 -17.08
CA PRO A 41 11.81 -10.21 -16.53
C PRO A 41 12.95 -9.44 -17.21
N ARG A 42 14.10 -9.37 -16.53
CA ARG A 42 15.35 -8.90 -17.13
C ARG A 42 15.78 -9.89 -18.21
N ARG A 43 16.12 -9.40 -19.40
CA ARG A 43 16.60 -10.26 -20.49
C ARG A 43 18.09 -10.12 -20.67
N GLU A 44 18.76 -11.24 -20.77
CA GLU A 44 20.20 -11.32 -21.06
C GLU A 44 20.40 -12.33 -22.19
N GLY A 45 20.62 -11.80 -23.40
CA GLY A 45 20.59 -12.59 -24.62
C GLY A 45 19.24 -13.31 -24.81
N ARG A 46 19.26 -14.64 -24.85
CA ARG A 46 18.06 -15.49 -24.99
C ARG A 46 17.46 -15.91 -23.65
N VAL A 47 18.08 -15.55 -22.53
CA VAL A 47 17.66 -15.96 -21.19
C VAL A 47 16.82 -14.87 -20.54
N ALA A 48 15.75 -15.28 -19.86
CA ALA A 48 14.91 -14.40 -19.06
C ALA A 48 15.15 -14.68 -17.57
N TRP A 49 15.57 -13.66 -16.84
CA TRP A 49 15.88 -13.70 -15.42
C TRP A 49 14.76 -13.01 -14.62
N TYR A 50 14.17 -13.78 -13.72
CA TYR A 50 13.21 -13.30 -12.73
C TYR A 50 13.96 -13.09 -11.41
N ASN A 51 13.43 -12.27 -10.52
CA ASN A 51 14.01 -12.04 -9.20
C ASN A 51 12.99 -12.28 -8.10
N ASP A 52 13.38 -12.11 -6.84
CA ASP A 52 12.51 -12.30 -5.68
C ASP A 52 11.22 -11.47 -5.71
N HIS A 53 11.22 -10.29 -6.34
CA HIS A 53 10.00 -9.50 -6.52
C HIS A 53 8.94 -10.24 -7.36
N HIS A 54 9.38 -10.99 -8.37
CA HIS A 54 8.46 -11.82 -9.16
C HIS A 54 7.89 -12.97 -8.34
N LEU A 55 8.70 -13.58 -7.48
CA LEU A 55 8.27 -14.67 -6.61
C LEU A 55 7.24 -14.19 -5.58
N THR A 56 7.51 -13.08 -4.91
CA THR A 56 6.57 -12.44 -3.97
C THR A 56 5.24 -12.15 -4.65
N ARG A 57 5.27 -11.59 -5.86
CA ARG A 57 4.06 -11.30 -6.62
C ARG A 57 3.24 -12.56 -6.96
N LEU A 58 3.90 -13.67 -7.28
CA LEU A 58 3.22 -14.94 -7.53
C LEU A 58 2.54 -15.48 -6.26
N HIS A 59 3.19 -15.38 -5.11
CA HIS A 59 2.57 -15.74 -3.83
C HIS A 59 1.37 -14.86 -3.50
N THR A 60 1.44 -13.55 -3.77
CA THR A 60 0.29 -12.65 -3.60
C THR A 60 -0.89 -13.06 -4.49
N ILE A 61 -0.64 -13.38 -5.77
CA ILE A 61 -1.69 -13.86 -6.67
C ILE A 61 -2.31 -15.16 -6.14
N ALA A 62 -1.49 -16.12 -5.69
CA ALA A 62 -1.98 -17.38 -5.13
C ALA A 62 -2.87 -17.15 -3.90
N ALA A 63 -2.41 -16.34 -2.94
CA ALA A 63 -3.17 -16.03 -1.72
C ALA A 63 -4.51 -15.32 -2.00
N LEU A 64 -4.58 -14.46 -3.03
CA LEU A 64 -5.82 -13.81 -3.41
C LEU A 64 -6.79 -14.77 -4.11
N LEU A 65 -6.28 -15.67 -4.96
CA LEU A 65 -7.10 -16.72 -5.56
C LEU A 65 -7.69 -17.66 -4.51
N GLU A 66 -6.91 -18.05 -3.50
CA GLU A 66 -7.38 -18.89 -2.38
C GLU A 66 -8.52 -18.24 -1.59
N ARG A 67 -8.59 -16.90 -1.57
CA ARG A 67 -9.67 -16.11 -0.93
C ARG A 67 -10.89 -15.93 -1.83
N GLY A 68 -10.89 -16.50 -3.03
CA GLY A 68 -12.01 -16.45 -3.97
C GLY A 68 -12.00 -15.22 -4.90
N HIS A 69 -10.91 -14.44 -4.95
CA HIS A 69 -10.81 -13.37 -5.94
C HIS A 69 -10.65 -13.95 -7.35
N THR A 70 -11.18 -13.22 -8.34
CA THR A 70 -10.99 -13.58 -9.75
C THR A 70 -9.65 -13.03 -10.24
N LEU A 71 -9.07 -13.69 -11.23
CA LEU A 71 -7.81 -13.25 -11.84
C LEU A 71 -7.90 -11.84 -12.45
N GLY A 72 -9.08 -11.46 -12.94
CA GLY A 72 -9.35 -10.10 -13.44
C GLY A 72 -9.29 -9.05 -12.33
N GLY A 73 -9.99 -9.28 -11.22
CA GLY A 73 -9.94 -8.36 -10.07
C GLY A 73 -8.54 -8.27 -9.44
N ILE A 74 -7.79 -9.37 -9.44
CA ILE A 74 -6.38 -9.36 -9.00
C ILE A 74 -5.53 -8.49 -9.93
N ALA A 75 -5.75 -8.54 -11.25
CA ALA A 75 -5.02 -7.70 -12.20
C ALA A 75 -5.26 -6.21 -11.96
N GLU A 76 -6.50 -5.83 -11.70
CA GLU A 76 -6.88 -4.45 -11.35
C GLU A 76 -6.16 -4.02 -10.08
N LEU A 77 -6.30 -4.77 -8.98
CA LEU A 77 -5.64 -4.46 -7.70
C LEU A 77 -4.13 -4.29 -7.85
N LEU A 78 -3.46 -5.25 -8.50
CA LEU A 78 -2.01 -5.18 -8.70
C LEU A 78 -1.59 -3.99 -9.56
N THR A 79 -2.40 -3.59 -10.54
CA THR A 79 -2.15 -2.40 -11.35
C THR A 79 -2.24 -1.14 -10.50
N ALA A 80 -3.25 -1.01 -9.62
CA ALA A 80 -3.33 0.10 -8.66
C ALA A 80 -2.09 0.20 -7.77
N PHE A 81 -1.60 -0.94 -7.27
CA PHE A 81 -0.41 -0.95 -6.42
C PHE A 81 0.87 -0.56 -7.18
N ASP A 82 1.04 -1.01 -8.43
CA ASP A 82 2.21 -0.72 -9.26
C ASP A 82 2.24 0.72 -9.78
N SER A 83 1.08 1.34 -10.03
CA SER A 83 0.94 2.77 -10.35
C SER A 83 1.29 3.68 -9.15
N GLY A 84 1.61 3.05 -8.02
CA GLY A 84 1.95 3.67 -6.75
C GLY A 84 0.72 3.73 -5.87
N ALA A 85 0.95 3.64 -4.55
CA ALA A 85 0.04 4.13 -3.51
C ALA A 85 -0.47 5.58 -3.73
N ARG A 86 -0.07 6.24 -4.82
CA ARG A 86 -0.55 7.52 -5.32
C ARG A 86 -1.80 7.43 -6.22
N ASP A 87 -2.27 6.25 -6.61
CA ASP A 87 -3.39 6.15 -7.56
C ASP A 87 -4.41 5.02 -7.30
N VAL A 88 -4.41 4.48 -6.08
CA VAL A 88 -5.53 3.66 -5.58
C VAL A 88 -6.88 4.39 -5.70
N ALA A 89 -6.87 5.72 -5.58
CA ALA A 89 -8.06 6.56 -5.73
C ALA A 89 -8.64 6.61 -7.16
N ASP A 90 -7.82 6.47 -8.23
CA ASP A 90 -8.34 6.49 -9.62
C ASP A 90 -8.89 5.14 -9.99
N LEU A 91 -8.19 4.08 -9.60
CA LEU A 91 -8.62 2.73 -9.90
C LEU A 91 -9.90 2.35 -9.15
N LEU A 92 -10.08 2.85 -7.92
CA LEU A 92 -11.33 2.72 -7.16
C LEU A 92 -12.45 3.65 -7.68
N GLY A 93 -12.27 4.39 -8.78
CA GLY A 93 -13.29 5.30 -9.32
C GLY A 93 -13.61 6.51 -8.42
N LEU A 94 -12.79 6.78 -7.40
CA LEU A 94 -13.04 7.83 -6.39
C LEU A 94 -12.85 9.25 -6.94
N ARG A 95 -12.20 9.42 -8.11
CA ARG A 95 -12.07 10.74 -8.74
C ARG A 95 -13.13 11.05 -9.80
N SER A 96 -13.98 10.11 -10.20
CA SER A 96 -15.02 10.38 -11.21
C SER A 96 -16.22 9.43 -11.16
N THR A 97 -16.76 9.15 -9.98
CA THR A 97 -18.19 8.87 -9.77
C THR A 97 -18.47 8.92 -8.27
N PRO A 98 -19.61 9.44 -7.81
CA PRO A 98 -20.05 9.16 -6.46
C PRO A 98 -20.39 7.67 -6.39
N ILE A 99 -19.44 6.83 -6.01
CA ILE A 99 -19.76 5.52 -5.47
C ILE A 99 -20.63 5.82 -4.25
N PRO A 100 -21.86 5.30 -4.17
CA PRO A 100 -22.59 5.32 -2.92
C PRO A 100 -21.84 4.37 -1.99
N VAL A 101 -20.81 4.91 -1.31
CA VAL A 101 -20.35 4.35 -0.04
C VAL A 101 -21.62 4.25 0.80
N PRO A 102 -22.02 3.05 1.22
CA PRO A 102 -23.21 2.94 2.02
C PRO A 102 -23.01 3.81 3.27
N ALA A 103 -24.07 4.43 3.78
CA ALA A 103 -23.97 5.49 4.80
C ALA A 103 -23.16 5.11 6.06
N TRP A 104 -22.91 3.82 6.26
CA TRP A 104 -22.05 3.26 7.30
C TRP A 104 -20.53 3.26 7.00
N SER A 105 -20.09 3.78 5.84
CA SER A 105 -18.67 3.81 5.40
C SER A 105 -18.20 5.19 4.89
N GLN A 106 -18.99 6.25 5.11
CA GLN A 106 -18.58 7.63 4.84
C GLN A 106 -17.65 8.12 5.98
N GLU A 107 -16.42 7.63 5.99
CA GLU A 107 -15.39 8.19 6.87
C GLU A 107 -15.14 9.64 6.42
N THR A 108 -15.51 10.62 7.26
CA THR A 108 -15.44 12.04 6.90
C THR A 108 -14.06 12.58 7.23
N PRO A 109 -13.25 13.01 6.25
CA PRO A 109 -11.96 13.63 6.52
C PRO A 109 -12.17 14.98 7.23
N VAL A 110 -11.30 15.30 8.18
CA VAL A 110 -11.37 16.56 8.93
C VAL A 110 -10.16 17.41 8.56
N ARG A 111 -10.43 18.64 8.12
CA ARG A 111 -9.39 19.64 7.85
C ARG A 111 -9.22 20.54 9.06
N LEU A 112 -7.99 20.68 9.53
CA LEU A 112 -7.62 21.43 10.72
C LEU A 112 -6.33 22.16 10.44
N THR A 113 -6.16 23.38 10.97
CA THR A 113 -4.82 23.97 11.02
C THR A 113 -3.97 23.20 12.06
N PRO A 114 -2.63 23.26 11.97
CA PRO A 114 -1.75 22.71 13.00
C PRO A 114 -2.10 23.20 14.41
N GLU A 115 -2.47 24.47 14.56
CA GLU A 115 -2.86 25.08 15.82
C GLU A 115 -4.18 24.51 16.32
N ALA A 116 -5.19 24.38 15.44
CA ALA A 116 -6.47 23.79 15.79
C ALA A 116 -6.33 22.32 16.22
N LEU A 117 -5.42 21.58 15.58
CA LEU A 117 -5.10 20.19 15.96
C LEU A 117 -4.37 20.12 17.31
N ALA A 118 -3.45 21.06 17.57
CA ALA A 118 -2.77 21.17 18.86
C ALA A 118 -3.76 21.49 19.98
N ASP A 119 -4.67 22.46 19.78
CA ASP A 119 -5.73 22.78 20.72
C ASP A 119 -6.66 21.58 20.94
N TYR A 120 -6.99 20.87 19.86
CA TYR A 120 -7.86 19.70 19.90
C TYR A 120 -7.30 18.57 20.78
N PHE A 121 -5.97 18.40 20.81
CA PHE A 121 -5.25 17.44 21.64
C PHE A 121 -4.54 18.08 22.84
N GLN A 122 -4.94 19.28 23.26
CA GLN A 122 -4.42 19.98 24.44
C GLN A 122 -2.88 20.08 24.47
N GLY A 123 -2.25 20.31 23.31
CA GLY A 123 -0.80 20.45 23.15
C GLY A 123 -0.04 19.13 23.04
N GLN A 124 -0.71 17.96 23.07
CA GLN A 124 -0.05 16.66 22.86
C GLN A 124 0.25 16.33 21.39
N ALA A 125 -0.24 17.14 20.44
CA ALA A 125 0.14 17.07 19.03
C ALA A 125 1.56 17.63 18.81
N THR A 126 2.55 17.02 19.44
CA THR A 126 3.96 17.39 19.30
C THR A 126 4.45 17.11 17.87
N PRO A 127 5.55 17.74 17.42
CA PRO A 127 6.13 17.47 16.11
C PRO A 127 6.42 15.98 15.85
N GLU A 128 6.81 15.24 16.89
CA GLU A 128 7.09 13.80 16.82
C GLU A 128 5.81 12.98 16.60
N ASN A 129 4.71 13.31 17.31
CA ASN A 129 3.43 12.64 17.13
C ASN A 129 2.81 12.96 15.76
N LEU A 130 2.99 14.19 15.28
CA LEU A 130 2.56 14.60 13.95
C LEU A 130 3.34 13.89 12.84
N ALA A 131 4.67 13.84 12.96
CA ALA A 131 5.52 13.09 12.02
C ALA A 131 5.11 11.61 11.97
N THR A 132 4.94 10.99 13.14
CA THR A 132 4.48 9.60 13.25
C THR A 132 3.10 9.40 12.59
N SER A 133 2.16 10.33 12.82
CA SER A 133 0.82 10.27 12.24
C SER A 133 0.79 10.48 10.72
N LEU A 134 1.72 11.27 10.19
CA LEU A 134 1.94 11.45 8.75
C LEU A 134 2.53 10.17 8.12
N ASP A 135 3.53 9.56 8.77
CA ASP A 135 4.17 8.33 8.31
C ASP A 135 3.20 7.14 8.31
N LEU A 136 2.32 7.06 9.32
CA LEU A 136 1.26 6.06 9.41
C LEU A 136 0.07 6.34 8.48
N GLY A 137 0.02 7.53 7.86
CA GLY A 137 -1.04 7.91 6.92
C GLY A 137 -2.36 8.31 7.57
N TYR A 138 -2.40 8.60 8.87
CA TYR A 138 -3.58 9.16 9.54
C TYR A 138 -3.77 10.65 9.27
N LEU A 139 -2.66 11.34 9.00
CA LEU A 139 -2.63 12.74 8.59
C LEU A 139 -2.05 12.87 7.18
N ALA A 140 -2.51 13.87 6.46
CA ALA A 140 -1.88 14.37 5.23
C ALA A 140 -1.78 15.90 5.28
N VAL A 141 -0.84 16.48 4.54
CA VAL A 141 -0.68 17.93 4.42
C VAL A 141 -1.37 18.41 3.14
N ASP A 142 -2.23 19.43 3.27
CA ASP A 142 -2.93 20.10 2.17
C ASP A 142 -2.71 21.62 2.34
N GLY A 143 -1.62 22.13 1.76
CA GLY A 143 -1.21 23.52 1.93
C GLY A 143 -0.80 23.84 3.37
N ASP A 144 -1.53 24.75 4.02
CA ASP A 144 -1.38 25.14 5.42
C ASP A 144 -2.25 24.30 6.38
N GLN A 145 -3.02 23.36 5.85
CA GLN A 145 -3.95 22.55 6.61
C GLN A 145 -3.46 21.11 6.74
N LEU A 146 -3.83 20.48 7.85
CA LEU A 146 -3.71 19.06 8.07
C LEU A 146 -5.06 18.40 7.81
N VAL A 147 -5.03 17.30 7.06
CA VAL A 147 -6.20 16.48 6.74
C VAL A 147 -6.10 15.19 7.54
N HIS A 148 -6.95 15.03 8.53
CA HIS A 148 -7.12 13.76 9.23
C HIS A 148 -8.05 12.85 8.43
N VAL A 149 -7.67 11.59 8.23
CA VAL A 149 -8.41 10.64 7.39
C VAL A 149 -9.83 10.35 7.88
N SER A 150 -10.09 10.61 9.16
CA SER A 150 -11.31 10.15 9.83
C SER A 150 -11.72 11.02 11.01
N ARG A 151 -12.91 11.62 10.95
CA ARG A 151 -13.56 12.30 12.09
C ARG A 151 -13.74 11.37 13.29
N ARG A 152 -14.20 10.13 13.06
CA ARG A 152 -14.51 9.19 14.12
C ARG A 152 -13.27 8.77 14.89
N LEU A 153 -12.23 8.35 14.17
CA LEU A 153 -10.92 8.06 14.75
C LEU A 153 -10.35 9.27 15.52
N LEU A 154 -10.45 10.48 14.96
CA LEU A 154 -10.02 11.70 15.64
C LEU A 154 -10.77 11.93 16.97
N ASP A 155 -12.08 11.65 17.00
CA ASP A 155 -12.89 11.69 18.23
C ASP A 155 -12.48 10.60 19.23
N VAL A 156 -12.31 9.37 18.77
CA VAL A 156 -11.87 8.24 19.62
C VAL A 156 -10.50 8.53 20.23
N SER A 157 -9.55 9.04 19.44
CA SER A 157 -8.23 9.39 19.94
C SER A 157 -8.30 10.49 21.00
N ARG A 158 -9.17 11.50 20.81
CA ARG A 158 -9.40 12.53 21.82
C ARG A 158 -10.00 11.95 23.10
N ASP A 159 -11.01 11.10 22.99
CA ASP A 159 -11.65 10.45 24.14
C ASP A 159 -10.64 9.62 24.97
N LEU A 160 -9.66 8.99 24.31
CA LEU A 160 -8.59 8.25 24.98
C LEU A 160 -7.59 9.19 25.65
N VAL A 161 -7.23 10.30 25.00
CA VAL A 161 -6.37 11.34 25.57
C VAL A 161 -7.03 12.00 26.79
N ASP A 162 -8.34 12.29 26.73
CA ASP A 162 -9.11 12.83 27.85
C ASP A 162 -9.18 11.85 29.04
N ARG A 163 -8.96 10.55 28.80
CA ARG A 163 -8.83 9.52 29.85
C ARG A 163 -7.40 9.38 30.38
N GLY A 164 -6.47 10.24 29.93
CA GLY A 164 -5.08 10.28 30.39
C GLY A 164 -4.12 9.38 29.61
N LEU A 165 -4.54 8.79 28.49
CA LEU A 165 -3.61 8.09 27.60
C LEU A 165 -2.79 9.12 26.81
N PRO A 166 -1.46 8.95 26.68
CA PRO A 166 -0.66 9.84 25.87
C PRO A 166 -1.03 9.65 24.39
N LEU A 167 -1.08 10.75 23.63
CA LEU A 167 -1.42 10.69 22.19
C LEU A 167 -0.50 9.75 21.40
N ALA A 168 0.77 9.61 21.80
CA ALA A 168 1.74 8.71 21.17
C ALA A 168 1.40 7.20 21.31
N ALA A 169 0.49 6.84 22.21
CA ALA A 169 0.10 5.45 22.48
C ALA A 169 -1.26 5.08 21.84
N VAL A 170 -1.86 5.99 21.08
CA VAL A 170 -3.19 5.86 20.47
C VAL A 170 -3.07 5.95 18.96
#